data_AF-A0AA87QF41-F1
#
_entry.id   AF-A0AA87QF41-F1
#
_cell.length_a   1.000
_cell.length_b   1.000
_cell.length_c   1.000
_cell.angle_alpha   90.00
_cell.angle_beta   90.00
_cell.angle_gamma   90.00
#
_symmetry.space_group_name_H-M   'P 1'
#
loop_
_entity.id
_entity.type
_entity.pdbx_description
1 polymer ?
#
loop_
_entity_poly.entity_id
_entity_poly.type
_entity_poly.pdbx_seq_one_letter_code
_entity_poly.pdbx_strand_id
1 'polypeptide(L)'
;MKPILAVLATTLILGLASTDPAAAQDGYKLALKLTAKDATHDPDGVWTDDDLAGIRQAVGTAKIYTARIATPSGTWLLSQTNGDCNLQGMCTALLVQIRTGTPPTQMANPQMPLGGTAILSPDTRKLTTSEIGENGKAFTGSYEVEPIR
;
A
#
# COMPACT_ATOMS: atom_id res chain seq x y z
N MET A 1 14.80 -54.94 37.55
CA MET A 1 14.80 -53.48 37.40
C MET A 1 14.26 -53.16 36.01
N LYS A 2 13.16 -52.41 35.90
CA LYS A 2 12.41 -52.18 34.65
C LYS A 2 12.23 -50.66 34.52
N PRO A 3 12.77 -49.99 33.49
CA PRO A 3 12.61 -48.55 33.37
C PRO A 3 11.20 -48.21 32.84
N ILE A 4 10.62 -47.21 33.49
CA ILE A 4 9.32 -46.61 33.24
C ILE A 4 9.45 -45.71 31.99
N LEU A 5 8.70 -46.00 30.93
CA LEU A 5 8.50 -45.04 29.83
C LEU A 5 7.30 -44.14 30.20
N ALA A 6 7.60 -42.91 30.59
CA ALA A 6 6.61 -41.84 30.69
C ALA A 6 6.42 -41.22 29.30
N VAL A 7 5.21 -41.31 28.74
CA VAL A 7 4.83 -40.62 27.50
C VAL A 7 4.30 -39.24 27.89
N LEU A 8 5.05 -38.19 27.57
CA LEU A 8 4.61 -36.80 27.67
C LEU A 8 3.80 -36.45 26.40
N ALA A 9 2.47 -36.37 26.54
CA ALA A 9 1.59 -35.85 25.52
C ALA A 9 1.67 -34.31 25.52
N THR A 10 2.27 -33.74 24.48
CA THR A 10 2.34 -32.29 24.27
C THR A 10 1.06 -31.84 23.54
N THR A 11 0.09 -31.29 24.27
CA THR A 11 -1.10 -30.69 23.71
C THR A 11 -0.75 -29.34 23.07
N LEU A 12 -0.66 -29.32 21.74
CA LEU A 12 -0.49 -28.11 20.93
C LEU A 12 -1.84 -27.36 20.89
N ILE A 13 -1.99 -26.32 21.70
CA ILE A 13 -3.16 -25.43 21.65
C ILE A 13 -2.96 -24.51 20.43
N LEU A 14 -3.63 -24.82 19.32
CA LEU A 14 -3.77 -23.88 18.20
C LEU A 14 -4.64 -22.71 18.67
N GLY A 15 -4.00 -21.59 19.00
CA GLY A 15 -4.68 -20.31 19.17
C GLY A 15 -5.27 -19.88 17.83
N LEU A 16 -6.60 -19.94 17.73
CA LEU A 16 -7.35 -19.26 16.68
C LEU A 16 -7.15 -17.75 16.90
N ALA A 17 -6.29 -17.14 16.10
CA ALA A 17 -6.18 -15.69 16.05
C ALA A 17 -7.47 -15.14 15.46
N SER A 18 -8.28 -14.53 16.33
CA SER A 18 -9.44 -13.72 15.97
C SER A 18 -9.02 -12.65 14.97
N THR A 19 -9.45 -12.78 13.72
CA THR A 19 -9.34 -11.71 12.74
C THR A 19 -10.52 -10.77 12.98
N ASP A 20 -10.34 -9.76 13.83
CA ASP A 20 -11.37 -8.76 14.10
C ASP A 20 -11.77 -8.03 12.79
N PRO A 21 -13.04 -8.11 12.35
CA PRO A 21 -13.54 -7.35 11.20
C PRO A 21 -13.82 -5.87 11.54
N ALA A 22 -13.44 -5.40 12.73
CA ALA A 22 -13.72 -4.04 13.22
C ALA A 22 -13.05 -2.93 12.38
N ALA A 23 -12.04 -3.24 11.57
CA ALA A 23 -11.39 -2.28 10.67
C ALA A 23 -12.25 -1.88 9.45
N ALA A 24 -13.40 -2.53 9.22
CA ALA A 24 -14.21 -2.30 8.02
C ALA A 24 -15.27 -1.19 8.16
N GLN A 25 -15.54 -0.63 9.35
CA GLN A 25 -16.57 0.40 9.49
C GLN A 25 -16.11 1.79 9.01
N ASP A 26 -14.84 2.13 9.21
CA ASP A 26 -14.27 3.44 8.81
C ASP A 26 -13.44 3.36 7.51
N GLY A 27 -13.47 2.21 6.84
CA GLY A 27 -12.61 1.90 5.70
C GLY A 27 -11.20 1.47 6.11
N TYR A 28 -10.41 1.12 5.11
CA TYR A 28 -9.08 0.55 5.28
C TYR A 28 -8.01 1.62 5.15
N LYS A 29 -7.24 1.83 6.22
CA LYS A 29 -6.13 2.80 6.25
C LYS A 29 -4.90 2.27 5.53
N LEU A 30 -4.47 2.97 4.49
CA LEU A 30 -3.24 2.76 3.72
C LEU A 30 -2.22 3.82 4.11
N ALA A 31 -1.41 3.54 5.14
CA ALA A 31 -0.32 4.42 5.58
C ALA A 31 0.99 4.02 4.92
N LEU A 32 1.49 4.85 4.01
CA LEU A 32 2.69 4.56 3.22
C LEU A 32 3.93 4.45 4.10
N LYS A 33 4.75 3.43 3.82
CA LYS A 33 6.05 3.24 4.45
C LYS A 33 7.11 3.10 3.37
N LEU A 34 8.30 3.67 3.60
CA LEU A 34 9.44 3.45 2.73
C LEU A 34 9.80 1.95 2.72
N THR A 35 9.61 1.29 1.59
CA THR A 35 9.91 -0.15 1.44
C THR A 35 11.07 -0.43 0.50
N ALA A 36 11.39 0.51 -0.40
CA ALA A 36 12.63 0.49 -1.18
C ALA A 36 13.31 1.86 -1.14
N LYS A 37 14.56 1.91 -0.66
CA LYS A 37 15.30 3.18 -0.45
C LYS A 37 16.19 3.60 -1.61
N ASP A 38 16.54 2.66 -2.48
CA ASP A 38 17.40 2.83 -3.65
C ASP A 38 16.94 1.82 -4.70
N ALA A 39 15.73 2.06 -5.20
CA ALA A 39 15.03 1.14 -6.07
C ALA A 39 15.62 1.21 -7.48
N THR A 40 16.20 0.10 -7.94
CA THR A 40 16.50 -0.12 -9.36
C THR A 40 15.35 -0.81 -10.08
N HIS A 41 14.57 -1.60 -9.34
CA HIS A 41 13.40 -2.35 -9.80
C HIS A 41 12.27 -2.22 -8.78
N ASP A 42 11.03 -2.22 -9.25
CA ASP A 42 9.86 -2.32 -8.37
C ASP A 42 9.48 -3.80 -8.14
N PRO A 43 9.57 -4.33 -6.90
CA PRO A 43 9.17 -5.71 -6.62
C PRO A 43 7.69 -5.98 -6.86
N ASP A 44 6.84 -4.95 -6.94
CA ASP A 44 5.41 -5.07 -7.19
C ASP A 44 5.02 -4.87 -8.65
N GLY A 45 5.95 -4.43 -9.50
CA GLY A 45 5.70 -4.15 -10.91
C GLY A 45 4.68 -3.03 -11.15
N VAL A 46 4.57 -2.07 -10.24
CA VAL A 46 3.72 -0.87 -10.41
C VAL A 46 4.49 0.21 -11.18
N TRP A 47 5.76 0.39 -10.84
CA TRP A 47 6.68 1.34 -11.50
C TRP A 47 7.62 0.60 -12.42
N THR A 48 7.86 1.14 -13.62
CA THR A 48 8.80 0.56 -14.57
C THR A 48 10.25 0.89 -14.19
N ASP A 49 11.20 0.10 -14.69
CA ASP A 49 12.63 0.39 -14.51
C ASP A 49 13.02 1.77 -15.07
N ASP A 50 12.36 2.20 -16.15
CA ASP A 50 12.54 3.50 -16.79
C ASP A 50 12.00 4.64 -15.92
N ASP A 51 10.84 4.47 -15.28
CA ASP A 51 10.33 5.43 -14.29
C ASP A 51 11.35 5.63 -13.18
N LEU A 52 11.84 4.53 -12.59
CA LEU A 52 12.81 4.58 -11.51
C LEU A 52 14.15 5.17 -11.98
N ALA A 53 14.58 4.90 -13.22
CA ALA A 53 15.77 5.50 -13.82
C ALA A 53 15.63 7.01 -13.97
N GLY A 54 14.49 7.49 -14.46
CA GLY A 54 14.17 8.91 -14.56
C GLY A 54 14.24 9.61 -13.20
N ILE A 55 13.71 8.97 -12.15
CA ILE A 55 13.78 9.50 -10.78
C ILE A 55 15.22 9.58 -10.28
N ARG A 56 16.03 8.53 -10.48
CA ARG A 56 17.45 8.55 -10.09
C ARG A 56 18.21 9.67 -10.81
N GLN A 57 17.90 9.94 -12.08
CA GLN A 57 18.51 11.04 -12.81
C GLN A 57 18.08 12.42 -12.29
N ALA A 58 16.80 12.59 -11.93
CA ALA A 58 16.26 13.87 -11.51
C ALA A 58 16.61 14.24 -10.06
N VAL A 59 16.51 13.27 -9.14
CA VAL A 59 16.63 13.52 -7.68
C VAL A 59 17.69 12.65 -7.00
N GLY A 60 18.51 11.93 -7.76
CA GLY A 60 19.66 11.15 -7.30
C GLY A 60 19.34 9.74 -6.83
N THR A 61 18.19 9.52 -6.19
CA THR A 61 17.80 8.19 -5.69
C THR A 61 16.30 7.98 -5.85
N ALA A 62 15.91 6.82 -6.39
CA ALA A 62 14.53 6.39 -6.45
C ALA A 62 14.13 5.66 -5.17
N LYS A 63 13.04 6.11 -4.55
CA LYS A 63 12.45 5.53 -3.35
C LYS A 63 11.03 5.09 -3.67
N ILE A 64 10.64 3.93 -3.15
CA ILE A 64 9.27 3.41 -3.26
C ILE A 64 8.70 3.30 -1.85
N TYR A 65 7.53 3.92 -1.68
CA TYR A 65 6.73 3.85 -0.48
C TYR A 65 5.50 3.02 -0.78
N THR A 66 5.17 2.07 0.11
CA THR A 66 4.01 1.19 -0.09
C THR A 66 3.17 1.01 1.16
N ALA A 67 1.89 0.72 0.96
CA ALA A 67 0.95 0.26 1.98
C ALA A 67 0.04 -0.82 1.37
N ARG A 68 -0.31 -1.85 2.13
CA ARG A 68 -1.05 -3.00 1.61
C ARG A 68 -2.18 -3.43 2.51
N ILE A 69 -3.26 -3.92 1.90
CA ILE A 69 -4.38 -4.57 2.57
C ILE A 69 -4.73 -5.83 1.78
N ALA A 70 -4.73 -6.98 2.46
CA ALA A 70 -5.25 -8.21 1.89
C ALA A 70 -6.77 -8.26 2.09
N THR A 71 -7.51 -8.55 1.01
CA THR A 71 -8.96 -8.75 1.03
C THR A 71 -9.31 -10.05 0.29
N PRO A 72 -10.54 -10.56 0.43
CA PRO A 72 -10.96 -11.75 -0.31
C PRO A 72 -10.89 -11.60 -1.85
N SER A 73 -10.97 -10.36 -2.37
CA SER A 73 -10.91 -10.08 -3.82
C SER A 73 -9.49 -9.84 -4.36
N GLY A 74 -8.47 -9.90 -3.49
CA GLY A 74 -7.07 -9.66 -3.83
C GLY A 74 -6.41 -8.68 -2.86
N THR A 75 -5.20 -8.26 -3.21
CA THR A 75 -4.43 -7.30 -2.44
C THR A 75 -4.60 -5.90 -3.02
N TRP A 76 -4.99 -4.96 -2.18
CA TRP A 76 -4.89 -3.54 -2.50
C TRP A 76 -3.52 -3.04 -2.10
N LEU A 77 -2.82 -2.39 -3.03
CA LEU A 77 -1.52 -1.78 -2.82
C LEU A 77 -1.62 -0.30 -3.18
N LEU A 78 -1.25 0.58 -2.26
CA LEU A 78 -0.95 1.97 -2.56
C LEU A 78 0.56 2.08 -2.70
N SER A 79 1.03 2.57 -3.84
CA SER A 79 2.45 2.73 -4.14
C SER A 79 2.74 4.17 -4.53
N GLN A 80 3.83 4.74 -4.03
CA GLN A 80 4.22 6.13 -4.30
C GLN A 80 5.74 6.19 -4.48
N THR A 81 6.22 7.06 -5.37
CA THR A 81 7.65 7.36 -5.49
C THR A 81 7.96 8.78 -5.05
N ASN A 82 9.24 9.09 -4.91
CA ASN A 82 9.72 10.46 -4.69
C ASN A 82 10.03 11.22 -6.01
N GLY A 83 9.47 10.75 -7.13
CA GLY A 83 9.85 11.19 -8.46
C GLY A 83 9.09 12.41 -8.99
N ASP A 84 7.80 12.45 -8.73
CA ASP A 84 6.86 13.38 -9.36
C ASP A 84 6.23 14.34 -8.35
N CYS A 85 6.99 14.67 -7.31
CA CYS A 85 6.54 15.56 -6.25
C CYS A 85 6.52 17.02 -6.73
N ASN A 86 5.42 17.73 -6.51
CA ASN A 86 5.34 19.17 -6.73
C ASN A 86 6.07 19.97 -5.62
N LEU A 87 6.10 21.30 -5.76
CA LEU A 87 6.77 22.21 -4.81
C LEU A 87 6.22 22.17 -3.38
N GLN A 88 5.01 21.63 -3.18
CA GLN A 88 4.40 21.45 -1.87
C GLN A 88 4.70 20.06 -1.26
N GLY A 89 5.48 19.22 -1.96
CA GLY A 89 5.79 17.86 -1.52
C GLY A 89 4.65 16.87 -1.75
N MET A 90 3.67 17.23 -2.57
CA MET A 90 2.60 16.34 -3.02
C MET A 90 3.09 15.53 -4.21
N CYS A 91 3.02 14.20 -4.13
CA CYS A 91 3.46 13.30 -5.19
C CYS A 91 2.31 12.38 -5.59
N THR A 92 2.31 11.89 -6.84
CA THR A 92 1.28 10.94 -7.28
C THR A 92 1.51 9.60 -6.60
N ALA A 93 0.46 9.06 -6.00
CA ALA A 93 0.43 7.66 -5.61
C ALA A 93 -0.47 6.89 -6.58
N LEU A 94 -0.21 5.59 -6.73
CA LEU A 94 -1.01 4.67 -7.52
C LEU A 94 -1.65 3.67 -6.57
N LEU A 95 -2.99 3.67 -6.53
CA LEU A 95 -3.75 2.58 -5.95
C LEU A 95 -3.88 1.50 -7.02
N VAL A 96 -3.40 0.30 -6.71
CA VAL A 96 -3.50 -0.86 -7.60
C VAL A 96 -4.20 -2.02 -6.90
N GLN A 97 -4.88 -2.83 -7.70
CA GLN A 97 -5.40 -4.12 -7.29
C GLN A 97 -4.53 -5.24 -7.87
N ILE A 98 -3.98 -6.06 -6.98
CA ILE A 98 -3.16 -7.22 -7.33
C ILE A 98 -4.00 -8.47 -7.11
N ARG A 99 -4.18 -9.24 -8.19
CA ARG A 99 -4.79 -10.58 -8.16
C ARG A 99 -3.77 -11.61 -8.61
N THR A 100 -3.88 -12.81 -8.06
CA THR A 100 -2.97 -13.92 -8.40
C THR A 100 -3.03 -14.23 -9.89
N GLY A 101 -1.86 -14.28 -10.53
CA GLY A 101 -1.73 -14.65 -11.95
C GLY A 101 -2.03 -13.52 -12.94
N THR A 102 -2.31 -12.30 -12.49
CA THR A 102 -2.53 -11.14 -13.37
C THR A 102 -1.59 -9.99 -12.99
N PRO A 103 -1.15 -9.17 -13.96
CA PRO A 103 -0.45 -7.92 -13.66
C PRO A 103 -1.27 -7.00 -12.72
N PRO A 104 -0.62 -6.14 -11.92
CA PRO A 104 -1.31 -5.12 -11.14
C PRO A 104 -2.20 -4.26 -12.03
N THR A 105 -3.45 -4.04 -11.60
CA THR A 105 -4.38 -3.13 -12.30
C THR A 105 -4.41 -1.81 -11.55
N GLN A 106 -4.16 -0.69 -12.23
CA GLN A 106 -4.30 0.65 -11.63
C GLN A 106 -5.77 1.02 -11.48
N MET A 107 -6.12 1.54 -10.31
CA MET A 107 -7.51 1.78 -9.90
C MET A 107 -7.78 3.23 -9.46
N ALA A 108 -6.74 3.96 -9.04
CA ALA A 108 -6.78 5.39 -8.73
C ALA A 108 -5.36 5.96 -8.75
N ASN A 109 -5.19 7.26 -9.05
CA ASN A 109 -3.91 7.95 -9.08
C ASN A 109 -3.91 9.26 -8.25
N PRO A 110 -4.17 9.20 -6.93
CA PRO A 110 -4.32 10.39 -6.11
C PRO A 110 -3.03 11.21 -5.95
N GLN A 111 -3.19 12.49 -5.63
CA GLN A 111 -2.12 13.31 -5.07
C GLN A 111 -2.11 13.19 -3.55
N MET A 112 -0.94 13.07 -2.94
CA MET A 112 -0.79 13.09 -1.47
C MET A 112 0.64 13.45 -1.06
N PRO A 113 0.87 13.96 0.17
CA PRO A 113 2.22 14.18 0.67
C PRO A 113 3.06 12.91 0.59
N LEU A 114 4.37 13.04 0.33
CA LEU A 114 5.28 11.90 0.30
C LEU A 114 5.22 11.08 1.61
N GLY A 115 4.92 9.78 1.49
CA GLY A 115 4.74 8.92 2.65
C GLY A 115 3.44 9.17 3.43
N GLY A 116 2.45 9.81 2.80
CA GLY A 116 1.16 10.13 3.39
C GLY A 116 0.27 8.92 3.66
N THR A 117 -0.99 9.19 3.98
CA THR A 117 -2.01 8.16 4.22
C THR A 117 -3.23 8.36 3.33
N ALA A 118 -3.80 7.26 2.86
CA ALA A 118 -5.10 7.22 2.22
C ALA A 118 -6.06 6.29 2.99
N ILE A 119 -7.36 6.45 2.78
CA ILE A 119 -8.40 5.57 3.30
C ILE A 119 -9.18 5.01 2.13
N LEU A 120 -9.13 3.69 1.96
CA LEU A 120 -9.96 2.98 1.00
C LEU A 120 -11.30 2.65 1.68
N SER A 121 -12.39 3.14 1.11
CA SER A 121 -13.75 2.85 1.60
C SER A 121 -14.03 1.34 1.75
N PRO A 122 -14.95 0.94 2.64
CA PRO A 122 -15.26 -0.48 2.88
C PRO A 122 -15.74 -1.23 1.64
N ASP A 123 -16.47 -0.55 0.75
CA ASP A 123 -16.94 -1.11 -0.53
C ASP A 123 -15.89 -1.02 -1.65
N THR A 124 -14.71 -0.48 -1.34
CA THR A 124 -13.57 -0.28 -2.22
C THR A 124 -13.86 0.59 -3.45
N ARG A 125 -14.90 1.44 -3.40
CA ARG A 125 -15.29 2.30 -4.53
C ARG A 125 -14.72 3.70 -4.47
N LYS A 126 -14.30 4.15 -3.29
CA LYS A 126 -13.70 5.46 -3.06
C LYS A 126 -12.39 5.36 -2.31
N LEU A 127 -11.44 6.18 -2.72
CA LEU A 127 -10.19 6.44 -2.00
C LEU A 127 -10.20 7.90 -1.55
N THR A 128 -9.91 8.14 -0.27
CA THR A 128 -9.73 9.49 0.25
C THR A 128 -8.31 9.71 0.75
N THR A 129 -7.82 10.94 0.57
CA THR A 129 -6.45 11.35 0.92
C THR A 129 -6.49 12.65 1.72
N SER A 130 -5.41 12.91 2.46
CA SER A 130 -5.16 14.25 3.01
C SER A 130 -4.20 14.97 2.09
N GLU A 131 -4.65 16.08 1.52
CA GLU A 131 -3.93 16.84 0.50
C GLU A 131 -3.70 18.29 0.91
N ILE A 132 -2.77 18.96 0.22
CA ILE A 132 -2.48 20.38 0.40
C ILE A 132 -2.90 21.11 -0.87
N GLY A 133 -3.79 22.09 -0.74
CA GLY A 133 -4.27 22.90 -1.86
C GLY A 133 -3.29 24.01 -2.24
N GLU A 134 -3.54 24.69 -3.34
CA GLU A 134 -2.71 25.82 -3.82
C GLU A 134 -2.56 26.94 -2.78
N ASN A 135 -3.55 27.12 -1.92
CA ASN A 135 -3.54 28.07 -0.81
C ASN A 135 -2.76 27.58 0.44
N GLY A 136 -2.09 26.43 0.34
CA GLY A 136 -1.36 25.79 1.42
C GLY A 136 -2.23 25.16 2.51
N LYS A 137 -3.56 25.12 2.33
CA LYS A 137 -4.48 24.54 3.32
C LYS A 137 -4.72 23.07 3.04
N ALA A 138 -4.84 22.30 4.11
CA ALA A 138 -5.22 20.91 4.01
C ALA A 138 -6.67 20.77 3.52
N PHE A 139 -6.91 19.82 2.62
CA PHE A 139 -8.25 19.39 2.21
C PHE A 139 -8.27 17.86 2.03
N THR A 140 -9.48 17.31 1.93
CA THR A 140 -9.66 15.88 1.66
C THR A 140 -9.84 15.66 0.17
N GLY A 141 -8.91 14.94 -0.45
CA GLY A 141 -9.08 14.41 -1.79
C GLY A 141 -10.06 13.24 -1.78
N SER A 142 -10.81 13.06 -2.87
CA SER A 142 -11.71 11.93 -3.06
C SER A 142 -11.65 11.47 -4.51
N TYR A 143 -11.34 10.19 -4.69
CA TYR A 143 -11.12 9.57 -5.98
C TYR A 143 -12.03 8.36 -6.09
N GLU A 144 -12.66 8.21 -7.25
CA GLU A 144 -13.36 6.98 -7.59
C GLU A 144 -12.32 5.88 -7.85
N VAL A 145 -12.64 4.66 -7.42
CA VAL A 145 -11.76 3.49 -7.52
C VAL A 145 -12.31 2.57 -8.59
N GLU A 146 -11.77 2.72 -9.79
CA GLU A 146 -12.13 1.95 -10.97
C GLU A 146 -10.91 1.82 -11.90
N PRO A 147 -10.86 0.78 -12.75
CA PRO A 147 -9.71 0.58 -13.63
C PRO A 147 -9.43 1.83 -14.48
N ILE A 148 -8.24 2.41 -14.33
CA ILE A 148 -7.76 3.52 -15.15
C ILE A 148 -7.27 2.94 -16.48
N ARG A 149 -7.67 3.56 -17.60
CA ARG A 149 -7.24 3.20 -18.96
C ARG A 149 -6.08 4.05 -19.43
#